data_AF-A0A1V8RJK5-F1
#
_entry.id   AF-A0A1V8RJK5-F1
#
_cell.length_a   1.000
_cell.length_b   1.000
_cell.length_c   1.000
_cell.angle_alpha   90.00
_cell.angle_beta   90.00
_cell.angle_gamma   90.00
#
_symmetry.space_group_name_H-M   'P 1'
#
loop_
_entity.id
_entity.type
_entity.pdbx_description
1 polymer ?
#
loop_
_entity_poly.entity_id
_entity_poly.type
_entity_poly.pdbx_seq_one_letter_code
_entity_poly.pdbx_strand_id
1 'polypeptide(L)'
;MSRLNDPENFHGRVNYAAKVIAYGHRPTRAFDNCFENYDGDEVATAILRRSRKNARLAANLQRYLNLSSIEAAAERLAEVPTCKLPEVARQTRARQKAEFNTWLEQQQKPNCSTSPETPTNESGTSS
;
A
#
# COMPACT_ATOMS: atom_id res chain seq x y z
N MET A 1 -12.14 -5.69 16.31
CA MET A 1 -11.27 -5.85 15.12
C MET A 1 -10.52 -7.17 15.26
N SER A 2 -10.50 -8.03 14.23
CA SER A 2 -9.71 -9.28 14.26
C SER A 2 -8.25 -8.95 14.52
N ARG A 3 -7.57 -9.74 15.38
CA ARG A 3 -6.11 -9.64 15.61
C ARG A 3 -5.29 -9.74 14.31
N LEU A 4 -5.89 -10.25 13.23
CA LEU A 4 -5.25 -10.33 11.93
C LEU A 4 -5.16 -8.99 11.20
N ASN A 5 -6.07 -8.03 11.45
CA ASN A 5 -6.02 -6.70 10.83
C ASN A 5 -5.12 -5.72 11.61
N ASP A 6 -4.47 -6.18 12.67
CA ASP A 6 -3.51 -5.36 13.39
C ASP A 6 -2.28 -5.11 12.50
N PRO A 7 -1.96 -3.84 12.16
CA PRO A 7 -0.78 -3.52 11.37
C PRO A 7 0.52 -4.05 12.00
N GLU A 8 0.59 -4.10 13.33
CA GLU A 8 1.77 -4.60 14.05
C GLU A 8 1.86 -6.14 14.04
N ASN A 9 0.77 -6.83 13.71
CA ASN A 9 0.77 -8.28 13.53
C ASN A 9 1.22 -8.70 12.11
N PHE A 10 2.35 -8.16 11.65
CA PHE A 10 2.92 -8.47 10.33
C PHE A 10 3.11 -9.99 10.12
N HIS A 11 3.70 -10.67 11.10
CA HIS A 11 3.93 -12.11 11.00
C HIS A 11 2.63 -12.92 10.93
N GLY A 12 1.60 -12.53 11.69
CA GLY A 12 0.29 -13.17 11.63
C GLY A 12 -0.36 -13.02 10.26
N ARG A 13 -0.29 -11.82 9.66
CA ARG A 13 -0.78 -11.55 8.30
C ARG A 13 -0.06 -12.40 7.24
N VAL A 14 1.27 -12.42 7.26
CA VAL A 14 2.08 -13.26 6.35
C VAL A 14 1.74 -14.74 6.52
N ASN A 15 1.62 -15.23 7.76
CA ASN A 15 1.33 -16.64 8.03
C ASN A 15 -0.06 -17.04 7.57
N TYR A 16 -1.07 -16.20 7.82
CA TYR A 16 -2.43 -16.45 7.39
C TYR A 16 -2.54 -16.45 5.86
N ALA A 17 -2.04 -15.41 5.19
CA ALA A 17 -2.08 -15.31 3.74
C ALA A 17 -1.34 -16.47 3.07
N ALA A 18 -0.13 -16.81 3.53
CA ALA A 18 0.61 -17.97 3.04
C ALA A 18 -0.16 -19.29 3.23
N LYS A 19 -0.89 -19.45 4.35
CA LYS A 19 -1.74 -20.63 4.58
C LYS A 19 -2.90 -20.66 3.58
N VAL A 20 -3.64 -19.57 3.40
CA VAL A 20 -4.76 -19.50 2.44
C VAL A 20 -4.30 -19.90 1.04
N ILE A 21 -3.17 -19.35 0.57
CA ILE A 21 -2.62 -19.62 -0.76
C ILE A 21 -2.13 -21.08 -0.85
N ALA A 22 -1.36 -21.58 0.12
CA ALA A 22 -0.79 -22.92 0.07
C ALA A 22 -1.84 -24.05 0.09
N TYR A 23 -3.01 -23.78 0.65
CA TYR A 23 -4.14 -24.73 0.65
C TYR A 23 -5.16 -24.45 -0.44
N GLY A 24 -4.98 -23.40 -1.26
CA GLY A 24 -5.93 -23.07 -2.33
C GLY A 24 -7.31 -22.67 -1.82
N HIS A 25 -7.40 -22.10 -0.62
CA HIS A 25 -8.67 -21.69 -0.03
C HIS A 25 -9.24 -20.47 -0.77
N ARG A 26 -10.57 -20.34 -0.82
CA ARG A 26 -11.21 -19.15 -1.37
C ARG A 26 -10.75 -17.89 -0.64
N PRO A 27 -10.32 -16.82 -1.34
CA PRO A 27 -10.02 -15.54 -0.71
C PRO A 27 -11.20 -15.03 0.11
N THR A 28 -10.90 -14.43 1.25
CA THR A 28 -11.89 -13.85 2.16
C THR A 28 -11.48 -12.42 2.49
N ARG A 29 -12.38 -11.63 3.08
CA ARG A 29 -12.04 -10.29 3.56
C ARG A 29 -10.82 -10.30 4.51
N ALA A 30 -10.66 -11.35 5.31
CA ALA A 30 -9.52 -11.52 6.20
C ALA A 30 -8.20 -11.73 5.44
N PHE A 31 -8.25 -12.37 4.26
CA PHE A 31 -7.11 -12.50 3.36
C PHE A 31 -6.74 -11.16 2.75
N ASP A 32 -7.70 -10.40 2.23
CA ASP A 32 -7.44 -9.10 1.61
C ASP A 32 -6.85 -8.10 2.63
N ASN A 33 -7.42 -8.08 3.84
CA ASN A 33 -6.92 -7.26 4.96
C ASN A 33 -5.44 -7.53 5.30
N CYS A 34 -4.87 -8.67 4.93
CA CYS A 34 -3.44 -8.94 5.17
C CYS A 34 -2.54 -7.95 4.41
N PHE A 35 -3.01 -7.40 3.28
CA PHE A 35 -2.26 -6.51 2.39
C PHE A 35 -2.65 -5.04 2.51
N GLU A 36 -3.82 -4.73 3.07
CA GLU A 36 -4.43 -3.39 3.07
C GLU A 36 -3.90 -2.42 4.16
N ASN A 37 -2.77 -2.72 4.80
CA ASN A 37 -2.23 -1.89 5.87
C ASN A 37 -1.12 -0.94 5.40
N TYR A 38 -1.09 -0.53 4.13
CA TYR A 38 -0.02 0.29 3.50
C TYR A 38 1.37 -0.38 3.44
N ASP A 39 1.45 -1.69 3.70
CA ASP A 39 2.67 -2.50 3.67
C ASP A 39 2.49 -3.82 2.89
N GLY A 40 1.60 -3.78 1.89
CA GLY A 40 1.24 -4.96 1.08
C GLY A 40 2.44 -5.54 0.32
N ASP A 41 3.36 -4.70 -0.13
CA ASP A 41 4.57 -5.11 -0.86
C ASP A 41 5.52 -5.92 0.04
N GLU A 42 5.70 -5.53 1.30
CA GLU A 42 6.52 -6.25 2.27
C GLU A 42 5.89 -7.59 2.64
N VAL A 43 4.57 -7.64 2.80
CA VAL A 43 3.82 -8.89 3.04
C VAL A 43 3.96 -9.82 1.83
N ALA A 44 3.73 -9.32 0.61
CA ALA A 44 3.84 -10.10 -0.62
C ALA A 44 5.27 -10.61 -0.86
N THR A 45 6.28 -9.77 -0.60
CA THR A 45 7.69 -10.15 -0.68
C THR A 45 8.02 -11.28 0.30
N ALA A 46 7.53 -11.21 1.53
CA ALA A 46 7.73 -12.28 2.51
C ALA A 46 7.08 -13.60 2.05
N ILE A 47 5.90 -13.55 1.44
CA ILE A 47 5.20 -14.72 0.87
C ILE A 47 5.99 -15.30 -0.31
N LEU A 48 6.46 -14.47 -1.25
CA LEU A 48 7.27 -14.90 -2.38
C LEU A 48 8.57 -15.58 -1.92
N ARG A 49 9.29 -15.00 -0.95
CA ARG A 49 10.50 -15.62 -0.42
C ARG A 49 10.22 -16.96 0.25
N ARG A 50 9.07 -17.09 0.92
CA ARG A 50 8.63 -18.34 1.54
C ARG A 50 8.24 -19.40 0.50
N SER A 51 7.66 -19.00 -0.63
CA SER A 51 7.24 -19.94 -1.68
C SER A 51 8.43 -20.68 -2.30
N ARG A 52 9.61 -20.05 -2.37
CA ARG A 52 10.87 -20.67 -2.84
C ARG A 52 11.25 -21.95 -2.10
N LYS A 53 10.78 -22.13 -0.86
CA LYS A 53 11.01 -23.33 -0.03
C LYS A 53 9.73 -24.13 0.23
N ASN A 54 8.60 -23.75 -0.35
CA ASN A 54 7.30 -24.37 -0.13
C ASN A 54 6.57 -24.58 -1.45
N ALA A 55 6.67 -25.80 -1.99
CA ALA A 55 6.11 -26.16 -3.29
C ALA A 55 4.59 -25.92 -3.39
N ARG A 56 3.84 -26.17 -2.31
CA ARG A 56 2.38 -25.94 -2.29
C ARG A 56 2.01 -24.47 -2.38
N LEU A 57 2.79 -23.62 -1.71
CA LEU A 57 2.63 -22.17 -1.79
C LEU A 57 3.01 -21.67 -3.19
N ALA A 58 4.14 -22.13 -3.74
CA ALA A 58 4.62 -21.76 -5.06
C ALA A 58 3.61 -22.12 -6.17
N ALA A 59 3.08 -23.35 -6.15
CA ALA A 59 2.13 -23.85 -7.15
C ALA A 59 0.84 -23.02 -7.24
N ASN A 60 0.43 -22.38 -6.13
CA ASN A 60 -0.80 -21.59 -6.07
C ASN A 60 -0.56 -20.09 -6.21
N LEU A 61 0.67 -19.60 -6.11
CA LEU A 61 0.96 -18.17 -5.90
C LEU A 61 0.34 -17.26 -6.97
N GLN A 62 0.49 -17.63 -8.25
CA GLN A 62 -0.04 -16.86 -9.39
C GLN A 62 -1.57 -16.75 -9.44
N ARG A 63 -2.30 -17.61 -8.73
CA ARG A 63 -3.77 -17.57 -8.68
C ARG A 63 -4.29 -16.47 -7.76
N TYR A 64 -3.45 -15.99 -6.84
CA TYR A 64 -3.83 -15.04 -5.79
C TYR A 64 -3.11 -13.71 -5.94
N LEU A 65 -1.86 -13.74 -6.40
CA LEU A 65 -1.01 -12.56 -6.50
C LEU A 65 -0.50 -12.44 -7.94
N ASN A 66 -0.45 -11.21 -8.44
CA ASN A 66 0.18 -10.92 -9.72
C ASN A 66 1.70 -11.13 -9.59
N LEU A 67 2.23 -12.15 -10.28
CA LEU A 67 3.65 -12.54 -10.22
C LEU A 67 4.60 -11.38 -10.53
N SER A 68 4.35 -10.63 -11.61
CA SER A 68 5.25 -9.53 -12.00
C SER A 68 5.27 -8.41 -10.96
N SER A 69 4.11 -8.13 -10.35
CA SER A 69 4.01 -7.11 -9.30
C SER A 69 4.77 -7.51 -8.04
N ILE A 70 4.66 -8.76 -7.60
CA ILE A 70 5.35 -9.23 -6.40
C ILE A 70 6.85 -9.45 -6.63
N GLU A 71 7.26 -9.80 -7.86
CA GLU A 71 8.67 -9.90 -8.23
C GLU A 71 9.33 -8.52 -8.23
N ALA A 72 8.68 -7.51 -8.82
CA ALA A 72 9.16 -6.13 -8.77
C ALA A 72 9.23 -5.58 -7.33
N ALA A 73 8.27 -5.91 -6.47
CA ALA A 73 8.33 -5.57 -5.05
C ALA A 73 9.51 -6.25 -4.34
N ALA A 74 9.73 -7.54 -4.62
CA ALA A 74 10.82 -8.29 -4.03
C ALA A 74 12.20 -7.80 -4.52
N GLU A 75 12.29 -7.31 -5.75
CA GLU A 75 13.48 -6.66 -6.30
C GLU A 75 13.79 -5.34 -5.58
N ARG A 76 12.79 -4.46 -5.39
CA ARG A 76 12.95 -3.23 -4.58
C ARG A 76 13.44 -3.50 -3.16
N LEU A 77 13.11 -4.68 -2.61
CA LEU A 77 13.47 -5.11 -1.26
C LEU A 77 14.60 -6.14 -1.23
N ALA A 78 15.34 -6.36 -2.32
CA ALA A 78 16.32 -7.45 -2.45
C ALA A 78 17.38 -7.44 -1.34
N GLU A 79 17.90 -6.25 -1.01
CA GLU A 79 18.93 -6.04 0.02
C GLU A 79 18.39 -6.13 1.46
N VAL A 80 17.06 -6.17 1.65
CA VAL A 80 16.45 -6.25 2.98
C VAL A 80 16.33 -7.72 3.40
N PRO A 81 16.98 -8.18 4.48
CA PRO A 81 16.78 -9.53 4.99
C PRO A 81 15.33 -9.78 5.42
N THR A 82 14.81 -10.99 5.22
CA THR A 82 13.40 -11.32 5.52
C THR A 82 13.02 -11.04 6.98
N CYS A 83 13.96 -11.19 7.93
CA CYS A 83 13.73 -10.88 9.35
C CYS A 83 13.56 -9.38 9.64
N LYS A 84 14.02 -8.50 8.72
CA LYS A 84 13.89 -7.04 8.82
C LYS A 84 12.67 -6.49 8.09
N LEU A 85 11.96 -7.30 7.30
CA LEU A 85 10.74 -6.88 6.62
C LEU A 85 9.65 -6.31 7.56
N PRO A 86 9.41 -6.82 8.78
CA PRO A 86 8.42 -6.21 9.68
C PRO A 86 8.77 -4.77 10.07
N GLU A 87 10.06 -4.47 10.20
CA GLU A 87 10.53 -3.13 10.52
C GLU A 87 10.36 -2.19 9.32
N VAL A 88 10.78 -2.64 8.13
CA VAL A 88 10.58 -1.88 6.89
C VAL A 88 9.10 -1.63 6.63
N ALA A 89 8.26 -2.64 6.85
CA ALA A 89 6.82 -2.51 6.75
C ALA A 89 6.29 -1.41 7.68
N ARG A 90 6.76 -1.32 8.93
CA ARG A 90 6.37 -0.25 9.86
C ARG A 90 6.75 1.13 9.34
N GLN A 91 7.95 1.26 8.79
CA GLN A 91 8.46 2.51 8.22
C GLN A 91 7.64 2.92 6.97
N THR A 92 7.34 1.97 6.08
CA THR A 92 6.50 2.20 4.90
C THR A 92 5.12 2.69 5.31
N ARG A 93 4.48 2.07 6.32
CA ARG A 93 3.19 2.53 6.86
C ARG A 93 3.24 3.95 7.36
N ALA A 94 4.26 4.29 8.15
CA ALA A 94 4.43 5.62 8.70
C ALA A 94 4.58 6.67 7.58
N ARG A 95 5.40 6.38 6.56
CA ARG A 95 5.61 7.25 5.40
C ARG A 95 4.34 7.45 4.58
N GLN A 96 3.70 6.36 4.15
CA GLN A 96 2.47 6.40 3.33
C GLN A 96 1.34 7.13 4.04
N LYS A 97 1.18 6.92 5.35
CA LYS A 97 0.17 7.63 6.14
C LYS A 97 0.47 9.13 6.23
N ALA A 98 1.73 9.52 6.41
CA ALA A 98 2.13 10.93 6.44
C ALA A 98 1.91 11.62 5.09
N GLU A 99 2.26 10.95 3.98
CA GLU A 99 2.02 11.44 2.61
C GLU A 99 0.52 11.61 2.35
N PHE A 100 -0.30 10.62 2.72
CA PHE A 100 -1.75 10.70 2.57
C PHE A 100 -2.36 11.85 3.38
N ASN A 101 -1.96 12.00 4.65
CA ASN A 101 -2.41 13.10 5.50
C ASN A 101 -2.02 14.47 4.89
N THR A 102 -0.79 14.59 4.38
CA THR A 102 -0.31 15.82 3.75
C THR A 102 -1.14 16.16 2.51
N TRP A 103 -1.44 15.17 1.66
CA TRP A 103 -2.32 15.36 0.51
C TRP A 103 -3.73 15.78 0.92
N LEU A 104 -4.28 15.17 1.97
CA LEU A 104 -5.61 15.49 2.48
C LEU A 104 -5.69 16.94 2.99
N GLU A 105 -4.67 17.41 3.71
CA GLU A 105 -4.57 18.80 4.18
C GLU A 105 -4.47 19.81 3.03
N GLN A 106 -3.78 19.45 1.93
CA GLN A 106 -3.70 20.30 0.74
C GLN A 106 -5.05 20.42 0.02
N GLN A 107 -5.83 19.33 -0.04
CA GLN A 107 -7.17 19.33 -0.63
C GLN A 107 -8.20 20.09 0.21
N GLN A 108 -8.01 20.15 1.54
CA GLN A 108 -8.90 20.86 2.45
C GLN A 108 -8.66 22.37 2.50
N LYS A 109 -7.59 22.89 1.91
CA LYS A 109 -7.44 24.34 1.70
C LYS A 109 -8.39 24.73 0.56
N PRO A 110 -9.49 25.46 0.82
CA PRO A 110 -10.29 25.98 -0.27
C PRO A 110 -9.41 26.90 -1.11
N ASN A 111 -9.47 26.76 -2.44
CA ASN A 111 -8.98 27.76 -3.38
C ASN A 111 -9.80 29.05 -3.16
N CYS A 112 -9.45 29.85 -2.16
CA CYS A 112 -9.82 31.25 -2.09
C CYS A 112 -8.86 32.00 -3.03
N SER A 113 -8.95 31.71 -4.33
CA SER A 113 -8.37 32.56 -5.35
C SER A 113 -9.29 33.77 -5.51
N THR A 114 -8.90 34.85 -4.85
CA THR A 114 -9.38 36.21 -5.07
C THR A 114 -9.44 36.49 -6.57
N SER A 115 -10.63 36.81 -7.10
CA SER A 115 -10.78 37.33 -8.46
C SER A 115 -9.96 38.62 -8.60
N PRO A 116 -9.17 38.80 -9.68
CA PRO A 116 -8.61 40.12 -9.97
C PRO A 116 -9.76 41.02 -10.44
N GLU A 117 -9.96 42.12 -9.71
CA GLU A 117 -10.86 43.21 -10.10
C GLU A 117 -10.45 43.72 -11.49
N THR A 118 -11.39 43.73 -12.43
CA THR A 118 -11.26 44.40 -13.72
C THR A 118 -11.29 45.92 -13.50
N PRO A 119 -10.28 46.70 -13.94
CA PRO A 119 -10.40 48.15 -13.91
C PRO A 119 -11.32 48.61 -15.04
N THR A 120 -12.49 49.15 -14.67
CA THR A 120 -13.36 49.93 -15.53
C THR A 120 -12.61 51.19 -15.97
N ASN A 121 -12.22 51.27 -17.24
CA ASN A 121 -11.66 52.50 -17.79
C ASN A 121 -12.79 53.27 -18.48
N GLU A 122 -13.37 54.23 -17.75
CA GLU A 122 -14.23 55.24 -18.35
C GLU A 122 -13.35 56.34 -18.94
N SER A 123 -13.42 56.52 -20.26
CA SER A 123 -12.95 57.73 -20.91
C SER A 123 -13.90 58.10 -22.05
N GLY A 124 -15.01 58.73 -21.66
CA GLY A 124 -15.67 59.69 -22.52
C GLY A 124 -14.90 61.00 -22.46
N THR A 125 -14.63 61.62 -23.60
CA THR A 125 -14.69 63.08 -23.78
C THR A 125 -14.90 63.38 -25.26
N SER A 126 -16.00 64.08 -25.53
CA SER A 126 -16.39 64.69 -26.79
C SER A 126 -15.47 65.86 -27.17
N SER A 127 -15.24 66.05 -28.48
CA SER A 127 -15.45 67.30 -29.23
C SER A 127 -14.93 67.16 -30.66
#